data_AF-A0A2E0NED6-F1
#
_entry.id   AF-A0A2E0NED6-F1
#
_cell.length_a   1.000
_cell.length_b   1.000
_cell.length_c   1.000
_cell.angle_alpha   90.00
_cell.angle_beta   90.00
_cell.angle_gamma   90.00
#
_symmetry.space_group_name_H-M   'P 1'
#
loop_
_entity.id
_entity.type
_entity.pdbx_description
1 polymer ?
#
loop_
_entity_poly.entity_id
_entity_poly.type
_entity_poly.pdbx_seq_one_letter_code
_entity_poly.pdbx_strand_id
1 'polypeptide(L)'
;MKTIVICILVWFTFVSPIWSDSPDANKRVVILANSNDPDSLKIAKYYAQQRSIPKANIVSLAMPITETITLQQYVDMIHRPLFEALVASDWIQAVRSGQLDSYGRDVLLAAVHQISYLVTVRGVPLRISNDIDLIEPESSNIPSQFRVNCGSVDGELALLAIAERLSMTAFIANPYFQKMTPTSRDLSYGIRVSRLDGPTLKSVCNLIDGSIEAEKNGLRGRAYFDTGGPHELGDRWIDTARKYVVEKYYDTDFEDTKRKLDARDRFDAPAIYMGWYSPSAYGPWLNSNRNVPAGSIGFHLHSFSATTVRSDKKRWLGPLIEQGYCATFGNVYEPYLELTHRPDLFMKMLLKGSSFGEAIAYCTPRWSWMAVAIGDPLYRPFSINLDKQLDLIDGTQGSAYVVLRELRRLENEGSVEVALDFAKDQFIKEPSLVLAYSLAQLYQKSRELEKALEVLKLIRYLAVFSIEERVLAQKVADFLYQLGASDLAYTVYVKLINSQDNPKALKVQLLESGVLLARSIGNLEQASQWSLLVNQLKLPATVDNQDSDQ
;
A
#
# COMPACT_ATOMS: atom_id res chain seq x y z
N MET A 1 8.79 62.25 43.19
CA MET A 1 9.24 61.03 42.47
C MET A 1 8.02 60.33 41.90
N LYS A 2 7.83 60.34 40.58
CA LYS A 2 6.82 59.53 39.88
C LYS A 2 7.57 58.50 39.05
N THR A 3 7.40 57.23 39.39
CA THR A 3 8.00 56.10 38.68
C THR A 3 7.20 55.86 37.40
N ILE A 4 7.84 56.09 36.25
CA ILE A 4 7.30 55.77 34.93
C ILE A 4 7.60 54.30 34.66
N VAL A 5 6.56 53.47 34.60
CA VAL A 5 6.65 52.08 34.12
C VAL A 5 6.56 52.14 32.60
N ILE A 6 7.66 51.81 31.92
CA ILE A 6 7.72 51.66 30.46
C ILE A 6 7.27 50.24 30.13
N CYS A 7 6.05 50.08 29.63
CA CYS A 7 5.59 48.83 29.02
C CYS A 7 6.19 48.71 27.63
N ILE A 8 7.16 47.81 27.45
CA ILE A 8 7.66 47.42 26.13
C ILE A 8 6.66 46.41 25.54
N LEU A 9 5.80 46.89 24.65
CA LEU A 9 4.95 46.05 23.80
C LEU A 9 5.81 45.50 22.66
N VAL A 10 6.31 44.27 22.81
CA VAL A 10 6.92 43.52 21.70
C VAL A 10 5.79 43.00 20.82
N TRP A 11 5.59 43.62 19.66
CA TRP A 11 4.69 43.12 18.62
C TRP A 11 5.33 41.91 17.94
N PHE A 12 4.91 40.70 18.30
CA PHE A 12 5.13 39.51 17.48
C PHE A 12 4.06 39.48 16.38
N THR A 13 4.42 39.88 15.16
CA THR A 13 3.58 39.67 13.99
C THR A 13 3.66 38.20 13.58
N PHE A 14 2.74 37.37 14.08
CA PHE A 14 2.53 36.04 13.53
C PHE A 14 1.93 36.18 12.12
N VAL A 15 2.77 36.07 11.09
CA VAL A 15 2.30 35.93 9.71
C VAL A 15 1.59 34.58 9.63
N SER A 16 0.26 34.59 9.50
CA SER A 16 -0.50 33.36 9.34
C SER A 16 -0.04 32.69 8.03
N PRO A 17 0.44 31.44 8.06
CA PRO A 17 0.83 30.75 6.84
C PRO A 17 -0.40 30.66 5.93
N ILE A 18 -0.25 31.14 4.69
CA ILE A 18 -1.25 30.95 3.65
C ILE A 18 -1.13 29.47 3.22
N TRP A 19 -2.01 28.64 3.76
CA TRP A 19 -2.15 27.27 3.31
C TRP A 19 -2.96 27.27 2.02
N SER A 20 -2.26 27.20 0.87
CA SER A 20 -2.89 26.77 -0.37
C SER A 20 -2.33 25.42 -0.78
N ASP A 21 -3.12 24.65 -1.54
CA ASP A 21 -2.73 23.45 -2.30
C ASP A 21 -1.75 23.81 -3.44
N SER A 22 -0.77 24.67 -3.14
CA SER A 22 0.14 25.26 -4.10
C SER A 22 1.04 24.20 -4.73
N PRO A 23 1.43 24.38 -6.00
CA PRO A 23 2.53 23.64 -6.65
C PRO A 23 3.87 23.62 -5.86
N ASP A 24 3.98 24.39 -4.76
CA ASP A 24 5.12 24.44 -3.85
C ASP A 24 5.02 23.51 -2.62
N ALA A 25 4.07 22.58 -2.54
CA ALA A 25 3.93 21.67 -1.39
C ALA A 25 5.24 20.91 -1.05
N ASN A 26 6.03 20.57 -2.07
CA ASN A 26 7.36 19.96 -1.94
C ASN A 26 8.37 20.85 -1.18
N LYS A 27 8.31 22.17 -1.35
CA LYS A 27 9.17 23.12 -0.62
C LYS A 27 8.90 23.11 0.88
N ARG A 28 7.71 22.67 1.29
CA ARG A 28 7.27 22.58 2.70
C ARG A 28 7.30 21.14 3.24
N VAL A 29 8.03 20.24 2.58
CA VAL A 29 8.33 18.89 3.10
C VAL A 29 9.62 18.93 3.88
N VAL A 30 9.59 18.43 5.12
CA VAL A 30 10.78 18.19 5.95
C VAL A 30 11.08 16.70 5.96
N ILE A 31 12.35 16.33 5.80
CA ILE A 31 12.78 14.92 5.82
C ILE A 31 13.63 14.69 7.08
N LEU A 32 13.21 13.77 7.94
CA LEU A 32 13.98 13.33 9.10
C LEU A 32 14.75 12.06 8.78
N ALA A 33 16.08 12.13 8.87
CA ALA A 33 16.99 11.00 8.66
C ALA A 33 17.79 10.67 9.93
N ASN A 34 18.12 9.38 10.09
CA ASN A 34 19.01 8.90 11.13
C ASN A 34 20.46 8.98 10.65
N SER A 35 21.28 9.84 11.27
CA SER A 35 22.70 10.00 10.90
C SER A 35 23.55 8.76 11.20
N ASN A 36 23.08 7.86 12.06
CA ASN A 36 23.77 6.61 12.40
C ASN A 36 23.52 5.49 11.38
N ASP A 37 22.60 5.68 10.42
CA ASP A 37 22.32 4.74 9.33
C ASP A 37 22.68 5.38 7.97
N PRO A 38 23.76 4.94 7.30
CA PRO A 38 24.17 5.48 6.01
C PRO A 38 23.09 5.38 4.92
N ASP A 39 22.24 4.35 4.95
CA ASP A 39 21.17 4.19 3.96
C ASP A 39 20.02 5.18 4.22
N SER A 40 19.77 5.55 5.48
CA SER A 40 18.86 6.63 5.86
C SER A 40 19.23 7.95 5.15
N LEU A 41 20.50 8.33 5.22
CA LEU A 41 21.01 9.54 4.59
C LEU A 41 20.96 9.48 3.06
N LYS A 42 21.20 8.30 2.47
CA LYS A 42 21.07 8.11 1.01
C LYS A 42 19.61 8.27 0.57
N ILE A 43 18.66 7.67 1.28
CA ILE A 43 17.22 7.78 0.98
C ILE A 43 16.77 9.22 1.09
N ALA A 44 17.12 9.92 2.17
CA ALA A 44 16.72 11.32 2.35
C ALA A 44 17.22 12.21 1.20
N LYS A 45 18.48 12.05 0.79
CA LYS A 45 19.06 12.79 -0.35
C LYS A 45 18.41 12.40 -1.67
N TYR A 46 18.15 11.11 -1.87
CA TYR A 46 17.51 10.58 -3.08
C TYR A 46 16.09 11.12 -3.24
N TYR A 47 15.26 10.99 -2.20
CA TYR A 47 13.89 11.49 -2.19
C TYR A 47 13.86 13.01 -2.41
N ALA A 48 14.74 13.75 -1.73
CA ALA A 48 14.82 15.20 -1.91
C ALA A 48 15.15 15.58 -3.36
N GLN A 49 16.07 14.86 -4.00
CA GLN A 49 16.40 15.06 -5.41
C GLN A 49 15.21 14.75 -6.32
N GLN A 50 14.57 13.59 -6.16
CA GLN A 50 13.47 13.15 -7.03
C GLN A 50 12.25 14.08 -6.95
N ARG A 51 11.94 14.62 -5.77
CA ARG A 51 10.81 15.55 -5.54
C ARG A 51 11.19 17.03 -5.60
N SER A 52 12.43 17.36 -5.95
CA SER A 52 12.96 18.73 -5.93
C SER A 52 12.73 19.43 -4.56
N ILE A 53 12.83 18.67 -3.47
CA ILE A 53 12.78 19.20 -2.11
C ILE A 53 14.14 19.83 -1.80
N PRO A 54 14.20 21.06 -1.25
CA PRO A 54 15.47 21.68 -0.90
C PRO A 54 16.30 20.82 0.06
N LYS A 55 17.61 20.69 -0.20
CA LYS A 55 18.52 19.92 0.67
C LYS A 55 18.52 20.43 2.12
N ALA A 56 18.26 21.71 2.32
CA ALA A 56 18.14 22.33 3.65
C ALA A 56 16.95 21.81 4.47
N ASN A 57 15.97 21.15 3.82
CA ASN A 57 14.83 20.55 4.50
C ASN A 57 15.13 19.16 5.08
N ILE A 58 16.36 18.65 4.90
CA ILE A 58 16.80 17.39 5.49
C ILE A 58 17.35 17.67 6.88
N VAL A 59 16.64 17.20 7.91
CA VAL A 59 17.10 17.19 9.30
C VAL A 59 17.70 15.83 9.59
N SER A 60 18.99 15.81 9.96
CA SER A 60 19.73 14.59 10.25
C SER A 60 20.09 14.56 11.74
N LEU A 61 19.60 13.55 12.46
CA LEU A 61 19.82 13.39 13.90
C LEU A 61 20.43 12.03 14.21
N ALA A 62 21.29 11.97 15.24
CA ALA A 62 21.81 10.71 15.74
C ALA A 62 20.78 10.04 16.64
N MET A 63 20.37 8.82 16.28
CA MET A 63 19.39 8.03 17.04
C MET A 63 19.66 6.53 16.89
N PRO A 64 19.06 5.65 17.73
CA PRO A 64 19.23 4.21 17.60
C PRO A 64 18.79 3.69 16.23
N ILE A 65 19.48 2.67 15.72
CA ILE A 65 19.11 1.99 14.45
C ILE A 65 18.06 0.88 14.64
N THR A 66 17.63 0.64 15.88
CA THR A 66 16.61 -0.34 16.24
C THR A 66 15.20 0.19 15.95
N GLU A 67 14.27 -0.70 15.59
CA GLU A 67 12.88 -0.30 15.33
C GLU A 67 12.11 0.09 16.61
N THR A 68 12.52 -0.42 17.77
CA THR A 68 11.90 -0.11 19.07
C THR A 68 12.89 0.66 19.93
N ILE A 69 12.40 1.75 20.53
CA ILE A 69 13.13 2.62 21.46
C ILE A 69 12.29 2.86 22.73
N THR A 70 12.92 3.31 23.80
CA THR A 70 12.20 3.76 25.01
C THR A 70 11.58 5.14 24.82
N LEU A 71 10.65 5.51 25.69
CA LEU A 71 10.07 6.86 25.71
C LEU A 71 11.16 7.92 25.91
N GLN A 72 12.08 7.70 26.86
CA GLN A 72 13.17 8.65 27.11
C GLN A 72 14.09 8.81 25.89
N GLN A 73 14.42 7.71 25.19
CA GLN A 73 15.19 7.78 23.94
C GLN A 73 14.45 8.58 22.86
N TYR A 74 13.12 8.42 22.74
CA TYR A 74 12.33 9.23 21.82
C TYR A 74 12.43 10.72 22.17
N VAL A 75 12.26 11.08 23.44
CA VAL A 75 12.30 12.48 23.87
C VAL A 75 13.68 13.11 23.65
N ASP A 76 14.74 12.44 24.11
CA ASP A 76 16.10 13.00 24.13
C ASP A 76 16.79 12.97 22.77
N MET A 77 16.51 11.97 21.94
CA MET A 77 17.25 11.75 20.68
C MET A 77 16.44 12.14 19.44
N ILE A 78 15.11 12.27 19.55
CA ILE A 78 14.24 12.56 18.40
C ILE A 78 13.41 13.81 18.65
N HIS A 79 12.48 13.79 19.61
CA HIS A 79 11.51 14.88 19.80
C HIS A 79 12.18 16.23 20.04
N ARG A 80 12.99 16.35 21.09
CA ARG A 80 13.62 17.65 21.43
C ARG A 80 14.62 18.10 20.37
N PRO A 81 15.57 17.27 19.91
CA PRO A 81 16.53 17.72 18.90
C PRO A 81 15.85 18.09 17.57
N LEU A 82 14.78 17.40 17.19
CA LEU A 82 14.00 17.77 16.00
C LEU A 82 13.25 19.08 16.20
N PHE A 83 12.56 19.26 17.33
CA PHE A 83 11.87 20.51 17.64
C PHE A 83 12.84 21.70 17.61
N GLU A 84 14.02 21.57 18.22
CA GLU A 84 15.07 22.60 18.18
C GLU A 84 15.54 22.91 16.76
N ALA A 85 15.80 21.88 15.94
CA ALA A 85 16.21 22.08 14.55
C ALA A 85 15.14 22.80 13.71
N LEU A 86 13.85 22.48 13.96
CA LEU A 86 12.72 23.09 13.27
C LEU A 86 12.46 24.53 13.73
N VAL A 87 12.67 24.84 15.01
CA VAL A 87 12.61 26.23 15.50
C VAL A 87 13.78 27.04 14.93
N ALA A 88 15.00 26.50 14.96
CA ALA A 88 16.19 27.19 14.46
C ALA A 88 16.14 27.48 12.94
N SER A 89 15.30 26.75 12.19
CA SER A 89 15.12 26.92 10.75
C SER A 89 13.76 27.54 10.39
N ASP A 90 13.07 28.16 11.35
CA ASP A 90 11.78 28.83 11.19
C ASP A 90 10.63 27.94 10.63
N TRP A 91 10.77 26.62 10.71
CA TRP A 91 9.69 25.68 10.38
C TRP A 91 8.57 25.71 11.43
N ILE A 92 8.95 25.93 12.68
CA ILE A 92 8.06 26.05 13.84
C ILE A 92 8.38 27.37 14.54
N GLN A 93 7.36 28.19 14.78
CA GLN A 93 7.45 29.34 15.68
C GLN A 93 6.73 28.97 16.97
N ALA A 94 7.44 28.99 18.10
CA ALA A 94 6.88 28.57 19.38
C ALA A 94 7.32 29.47 20.53
N VAL A 95 6.41 29.63 21.50
CA VAL A 95 6.67 30.27 22.79
C VAL A 95 6.71 29.19 23.84
N ARG A 96 7.83 29.05 24.55
CA ARG A 96 8.02 28.06 25.60
C ARG A 96 7.68 28.66 26.96
N SER A 97 7.16 27.85 27.87
CA SER A 97 6.94 28.25 29.26
C SER A 97 8.23 28.28 30.09
N GLY A 98 9.30 27.65 29.60
CA GLY A 98 10.54 27.40 30.35
C GLY A 98 10.47 26.18 31.28
N GLN A 99 9.36 25.44 31.26
CA GLN A 99 9.15 24.20 32.03
C GLN A 99 9.15 22.98 31.11
N LEU A 100 9.54 21.84 31.68
CA LEU A 100 9.39 20.54 31.04
C LEU A 100 8.16 19.82 31.59
N ASP A 101 7.51 19.01 30.75
CA ASP A 101 6.47 18.09 31.19
C ASP A 101 7.04 16.84 31.86
N SER A 102 6.16 15.94 32.29
CA SER A 102 6.50 14.66 32.94
C SER A 102 7.36 13.73 32.08
N TYR A 103 7.39 13.94 30.76
CA TYR A 103 8.14 13.15 29.80
C TYR A 103 9.48 13.82 29.43
N GLY A 104 9.72 15.05 29.88
CA GLY A 104 10.92 15.83 29.57
C GLY A 104 10.79 16.71 28.32
N ARG A 105 9.59 16.91 27.78
CA ARG A 105 9.34 17.79 26.61
C ARG A 105 9.09 19.21 27.06
N ASP A 106 9.45 20.21 26.24
CA ASP A 106 9.14 21.61 26.50
C ASP A 106 7.62 21.84 26.53
N VAL A 107 7.12 22.49 27.58
CA VAL A 107 5.73 22.95 27.63
C VAL A 107 5.60 24.22 26.78
N LEU A 108 4.78 24.15 25.73
CA LEU A 108 4.57 25.23 24.78
C LEU A 108 3.33 26.05 25.19
N LEU A 109 3.47 27.37 25.20
CA LEU A 109 2.37 28.33 25.43
C LEU A 109 1.66 28.69 24.12
N ALA A 110 2.39 28.68 23.01
CA ALA A 110 1.87 28.88 21.67
C ALA A 110 2.84 28.22 20.67
N ALA A 111 2.31 27.67 19.58
CA ALA A 111 3.10 27.10 18.51
C ALA A 111 2.31 27.16 17.20
N VAL A 112 3.01 27.47 16.10
CA VAL A 112 2.52 27.37 14.73
C VAL A 112 3.62 26.80 13.85
N HIS A 113 3.25 26.06 12.81
CA HIS A 113 4.20 25.52 11.84
C HIS A 113 3.77 25.81 10.40
N GLN A 114 4.73 25.69 9.48
CA GLN A 114 4.49 25.81 8.03
C GLN A 114 4.74 24.50 7.26
N ILE A 115 5.00 23.41 7.98
CA ILE A 115 5.30 22.08 7.44
C ILE A 115 4.06 21.46 6.78
N SER A 116 4.13 21.14 5.49
CA SER A 116 3.09 20.35 4.80
C SER A 116 3.11 18.90 5.24
N TYR A 117 4.32 18.32 5.29
CA TYR A 117 4.58 16.94 5.67
C TYR A 117 5.94 16.82 6.36
N LEU A 118 5.99 16.00 7.41
CA LEU A 118 7.23 15.48 7.98
C LEU A 118 7.41 14.03 7.51
N VAL A 119 8.50 13.76 6.81
CA VAL A 119 8.80 12.45 6.24
C VAL A 119 9.91 11.79 7.04
N THR A 120 9.60 10.71 7.74
CA THR A 120 10.63 9.84 8.32
C THR A 120 11.15 8.91 7.24
N VAL A 121 12.44 8.60 7.25
CA VAL A 121 13.02 7.62 6.32
C VAL A 121 13.56 6.41 7.07
N ARG A 122 13.83 5.31 6.34
CA ARG A 122 14.51 4.12 6.86
C ARG A 122 15.62 4.48 7.84
N GLY A 123 15.67 3.79 8.97
CA GLY A 123 16.64 4.04 10.04
C GLY A 123 16.12 4.91 11.17
N VAL A 124 15.06 5.72 10.95
CA VAL A 124 14.32 6.35 12.05
C VAL A 124 13.53 5.26 12.79
N PRO A 125 13.61 5.16 14.14
CA PRO A 125 12.87 4.18 14.92
C PRO A 125 11.38 4.15 14.59
N LEU A 126 10.77 2.97 14.68
CA LEU A 126 9.40 2.71 14.25
C LEU A 126 8.41 2.96 15.39
N ARG A 127 8.77 2.55 16.61
CA ARG A 127 7.85 2.56 17.76
C ARG A 127 8.53 2.76 19.10
N ILE A 128 7.73 3.21 20.06
CA ILE A 128 8.10 3.46 21.44
C ILE A 128 7.56 2.32 22.31
N SER A 129 8.41 1.73 23.16
CA SER A 129 8.01 0.69 24.10
C SER A 129 7.19 1.26 25.26
N ASN A 130 6.25 0.46 25.78
CA ASN A 130 5.46 0.84 26.94
C ASN A 130 6.34 0.93 28.19
N ASP A 131 6.15 1.96 29.00
CA ASP A 131 6.79 2.19 30.28
C ASP A 131 5.71 2.43 31.34
N ILE A 132 5.55 1.48 32.26
CA ILE A 132 4.48 1.52 33.26
C ILE A 132 4.67 2.62 34.29
N ASP A 133 5.92 3.03 34.55
CA ASP A 133 6.25 4.05 35.53
C ASP A 133 5.96 5.46 35.00
N LEU A 134 5.80 5.59 33.68
CA LEU A 134 5.47 6.84 32.98
C LEU A 134 4.00 6.92 32.52
N ILE A 135 3.14 6.03 33.03
CA ILE A 135 1.69 6.15 32.87
C ILE A 135 1.18 7.21 33.83
N GLU A 136 0.48 8.22 33.32
CA GLU A 136 0.00 9.32 34.15
C GLU A 136 -1.05 8.85 35.17
N PRO A 137 -0.91 9.16 36.48
CA PRO A 137 -1.84 8.70 37.52
C PRO A 137 -3.30 9.15 37.32
N GLU A 138 -3.49 10.31 36.68
CA GLU A 138 -4.81 10.89 36.39
C GLU A 138 -5.57 10.12 35.28
N SER A 139 -4.94 9.12 34.65
CA SER A 139 -5.53 8.26 33.63
C SER A 139 -6.51 7.21 34.17
N SER A 140 -6.87 7.21 35.46
CA SER A 140 -7.74 6.20 36.08
C SER A 140 -9.13 6.08 35.44
N ASN A 141 -9.63 7.16 34.83
CA ASN A 141 -10.89 7.19 34.08
C ASN A 141 -10.78 6.57 32.67
N ILE A 142 -9.56 6.27 32.19
CA ILE A 142 -9.31 5.60 30.92
C ILE A 142 -9.42 4.09 31.12
N PRO A 143 -10.17 3.36 30.28
CA PRO A 143 -10.22 1.89 30.32
C PRO A 143 -8.83 1.26 30.34
N SER A 144 -8.63 0.21 31.14
CA SER A 144 -7.30 -0.39 31.39
C SER A 144 -6.55 -0.77 30.12
N GLN A 145 -7.28 -1.22 29.09
CA GLN A 145 -6.68 -1.63 27.83
C GLN A 145 -6.11 -0.48 27.00
N PHE A 146 -6.48 0.76 27.29
CA PHE A 146 -5.93 1.97 26.64
C PHE A 146 -4.92 2.70 27.52
N ARG A 147 -4.72 2.29 28.78
CA ARG A 147 -3.72 2.86 29.70
C ARG A 147 -2.33 2.32 29.38
N VAL A 148 -1.81 2.71 28.22
CA VAL A 148 -0.47 2.41 27.72
C VAL A 148 0.14 3.69 27.13
N ASN A 149 1.46 3.77 27.08
CA ASN A 149 2.21 4.86 26.43
C ASN A 149 3.15 4.35 25.33
N CYS A 150 2.94 3.09 24.89
CA CYS A 150 3.53 2.64 23.64
C CYS A 150 2.77 3.20 22.44
N GLY A 151 3.50 3.41 21.36
CA GLY A 151 2.94 4.01 20.15
C GLY A 151 3.93 3.98 19.00
N SER A 152 3.47 4.40 17.83
CA SER A 152 4.35 4.69 16.71
C SER A 152 5.10 6.00 16.94
N VAL A 153 6.37 6.05 16.50
CA VAL A 153 7.13 7.32 16.48
C VAL A 153 6.42 8.34 15.59
N ASP A 154 5.87 7.88 14.47
CA ASP A 154 5.17 8.73 13.49
C ASP A 154 3.94 9.41 14.11
N GLY A 155 3.17 8.69 14.94
CA GLY A 155 2.01 9.22 15.64
C GLY A 155 2.34 10.24 16.72
N GLU A 156 3.51 10.13 17.36
CA GLU A 156 4.00 11.14 18.31
C GLU A 156 4.56 12.38 17.60
N LEU A 157 5.27 12.18 16.48
CA LEU A 157 5.80 13.28 15.67
C LEU A 157 4.70 14.16 15.06
N ALA A 158 3.49 13.61 14.85
CA ALA A 158 2.33 14.38 14.42
C ALA A 158 1.92 15.47 15.43
N LEU A 159 2.29 15.30 16.70
CA LEU A 159 1.95 16.20 17.81
C LEU A 159 3.04 17.23 18.14
N LEU A 160 4.18 17.19 17.43
CA LEU A 160 5.40 17.94 17.76
C LEU A 160 5.21 19.46 17.92
N ALA A 161 4.23 20.04 17.21
CA ALA A 161 3.97 21.48 17.18
C ALA A 161 2.66 21.88 17.88
N ILE A 162 2.06 21.01 18.71
CA ILE A 162 0.83 21.32 19.43
C ILE A 162 1.17 22.04 20.74
N ALA A 163 0.59 23.23 20.94
CA ALA A 163 0.73 24.02 22.16
C ALA A 163 -0.29 23.65 23.24
N GLU A 164 -0.36 22.36 23.56
CA GLU A 164 -1.13 21.81 24.66
C GLU A 164 -0.26 20.82 25.44
N ARG A 165 -0.52 20.68 26.74
CA ARG A 165 0.12 19.64 27.55
C ARG A 165 -0.54 18.30 27.26
N LEU A 166 -0.10 17.65 26.18
CA LEU A 166 -0.64 16.37 25.74
C LEU A 166 -0.02 15.21 26.52
N SER A 167 -0.83 14.28 26.99
CA SER A 167 -0.33 13.02 27.56
C SER A 167 0.27 12.14 26.45
N MET A 168 1.28 11.35 26.77
CA MET A 168 1.68 10.19 25.94
C MET A 168 0.95 8.91 26.39
N THR A 169 0.09 8.99 27.42
CA THR A 169 -0.78 7.89 27.83
C THR A 169 -2.05 7.89 26.98
N ALA A 170 -2.44 6.71 26.50
CA ALA A 170 -3.55 6.50 25.57
C ALA A 170 -3.31 7.15 24.21
N PHE A 171 -4.35 7.69 23.57
CA PHE A 171 -4.31 8.24 22.23
C PHE A 171 -4.91 9.64 22.17
N ILE A 172 -4.52 10.39 21.14
CA ILE A 172 -5.04 11.73 20.85
C ILE A 172 -5.92 11.68 19.59
N ALA A 173 -7.02 12.43 19.58
CA ALA A 173 -7.87 12.53 18.39
C ALA A 173 -7.13 13.23 17.25
N ASN A 174 -7.14 12.63 16.05
CA ASN A 174 -6.60 13.30 14.87
C ASN A 174 -7.60 14.39 14.40
N PRO A 175 -7.22 15.68 14.37
CA PRO A 175 -8.10 16.77 13.93
C PRO A 175 -8.47 16.71 12.44
N TYR A 176 -7.74 15.94 11.63
CA TYR A 176 -8.00 15.75 10.21
C TYR A 176 -8.94 14.58 9.90
N PHE A 177 -9.25 13.74 10.88
CA PHE A 177 -10.05 12.54 10.65
C PHE A 177 -11.42 12.90 10.08
N GLN A 178 -11.74 12.38 8.90
CA GLN A 178 -12.96 12.69 8.13
C GLN A 178 -13.16 14.17 7.76
N LYS A 179 -12.14 15.01 7.89
CA LYS A 179 -12.18 16.42 7.53
C LYS A 179 -11.66 16.63 6.11
N MET A 180 -12.58 16.60 5.14
CA MET A 180 -12.27 16.70 3.70
C MET A 180 -11.46 17.95 3.32
N THR A 181 -11.78 19.08 3.94
CA THR A 181 -11.14 20.39 3.69
C THR A 181 -10.74 21.00 5.03
N PRO A 182 -9.55 20.66 5.54
CA PRO A 182 -8.98 21.31 6.72
C PRO A 182 -8.78 22.81 6.48
N THR A 183 -9.11 23.62 7.47
CA THR A 183 -8.81 25.06 7.46
C THR A 183 -7.32 25.30 7.69
N SER A 184 -6.84 26.51 7.40
CA SER A 184 -5.47 26.93 7.74
C SER A 184 -5.14 26.76 9.23
N ARG A 185 -6.14 26.92 10.11
CA ARG A 185 -5.98 26.71 11.56
C ARG A 185 -5.79 25.23 11.89
N ASP A 186 -6.54 24.35 11.24
CA ASP A 186 -6.37 22.90 11.41
C ASP A 186 -4.96 22.48 10.98
N LEU A 187 -4.52 22.98 9.81
CA LEU A 187 -3.23 22.67 9.22
C LEU A 187 -2.04 23.20 10.04
N SER A 188 -2.25 24.23 10.87
CA SER A 188 -1.23 24.72 11.81
C SER A 188 -1.16 23.96 13.13
N TYR A 189 -2.13 23.07 13.41
CA TYR A 189 -2.26 22.41 14.70
C TYR A 189 -1.40 21.13 14.78
N GLY A 190 -1.53 20.21 13.83
CA GLY A 190 -0.79 18.94 13.83
C GLY A 190 -0.04 18.69 12.53
N ILE A 191 1.10 18.02 12.61
CA ILE A 191 1.93 17.75 11.44
C ILE A 191 1.48 16.45 10.78
N ARG A 192 1.25 16.48 9.46
CA ARG A 192 0.99 15.25 8.69
C ARG A 192 2.31 14.48 8.55
N VAL A 193 2.39 13.30 9.14
CA VAL A 193 3.59 12.45 9.10
C VAL A 193 3.39 11.30 8.12
N SER A 194 4.44 11.00 7.36
CA SER A 194 4.51 9.83 6.50
C SER A 194 5.92 9.24 6.54
N ARG A 195 6.06 7.99 6.10
CA ARG A 195 7.32 7.25 6.20
C ARG A 195 7.75 6.71 4.83
N LEU A 196 9.04 6.86 4.50
CA LEU A 196 9.69 6.20 3.37
C LEU A 196 10.62 5.11 3.90
N ASP A 197 10.10 3.89 3.99
CA ASP A 197 10.77 2.82 4.72
C ASP A 197 10.43 1.44 4.18
N GLY A 198 11.32 0.47 4.40
CA GLY A 198 11.21 -0.89 3.87
C GLY A 198 12.45 -1.72 4.18
N PRO A 199 12.49 -3.01 3.78
CA PRO A 199 13.57 -3.91 4.16
C PRO A 199 14.95 -3.41 3.70
N THR A 200 15.03 -2.84 2.50
CA THR A 200 16.30 -2.43 1.89
C THR A 200 16.25 -1.00 1.33
N LEU A 201 17.43 -0.38 1.15
CA LEU A 201 17.58 0.87 0.40
C LEU A 201 16.89 0.79 -0.97
N LYS A 202 17.07 -0.33 -1.67
CA LYS A 202 16.54 -0.54 -3.01
C LYS A 202 15.01 -0.51 -3.03
N SER A 203 14.35 -1.21 -2.12
CA SER A 203 12.88 -1.23 -2.09
C SER A 203 12.27 0.12 -1.73
N VAL A 204 12.95 0.93 -0.90
CA VAL A 204 12.52 2.31 -0.64
C VAL A 204 12.71 3.22 -1.86
N CYS A 205 13.81 3.10 -2.60
CA CYS A 205 13.98 3.83 -3.86
C CYS A 205 12.93 3.43 -4.90
N ASN A 206 12.64 2.13 -5.04
CA ASN A 206 11.60 1.63 -5.94
C ASN A 206 10.22 2.20 -5.59
N LEU A 207 9.88 2.32 -4.30
CA LEU A 207 8.66 2.99 -3.84
C LEU A 207 8.59 4.43 -4.35
N ILE A 208 9.68 5.20 -4.20
CA ILE A 208 9.73 6.61 -4.62
C ILE A 208 9.56 6.71 -6.15
N ASP A 209 10.30 5.89 -6.90
CA ASP A 209 10.30 5.91 -8.35
C ASP A 209 8.94 5.49 -8.90
N GLY A 210 8.34 4.42 -8.35
CA GLY A 210 7.02 3.93 -8.74
C GLY A 210 5.90 4.93 -8.42
N SER A 211 5.98 5.66 -7.29
CA SER A 211 5.05 6.75 -6.98
C SER A 211 5.10 7.87 -8.03
N ILE A 212 6.31 8.27 -8.47
CA ILE A 212 6.49 9.33 -9.48
C ILE A 212 6.08 8.85 -10.87
N GLU A 213 6.36 7.59 -11.22
CA GLU A 213 5.95 7.01 -12.49
C GLU A 213 4.42 6.94 -12.62
N ALA A 214 3.73 6.50 -11.57
CA ALA A 214 2.27 6.44 -11.57
C ALA A 214 1.60 7.83 -11.65
N GLU A 215 2.26 8.90 -11.22
CA GLU A 215 1.76 10.27 -11.43
C GLU A 215 1.89 10.74 -12.89
N LYS A 216 2.84 10.19 -13.65
CA LYS A 216 3.01 10.49 -15.08
C LYS A 216 2.01 9.71 -15.93
N ASN A 217 1.81 8.44 -15.59
CA ASN A 217 1.11 7.48 -16.44
C ASN A 217 -0.29 7.13 -15.93
N GLY A 218 -0.62 7.53 -14.70
CA GLY A 218 -1.76 7.03 -13.93
C GLY A 218 -1.49 5.64 -13.33
N LEU A 219 -2.21 5.29 -12.27
CA LEU A 219 -2.21 3.92 -11.76
C LEU A 219 -2.87 2.97 -12.78
N ARG A 220 -2.15 1.93 -13.22
CA ARG A 220 -2.58 0.95 -14.24
C ARG A 220 -2.49 -0.46 -13.69
N GLY A 221 -3.53 -1.28 -13.88
CA GLY A 221 -3.56 -2.68 -13.45
C GLY A 221 -4.93 -3.12 -12.94
N ARG A 222 -4.94 -4.20 -12.15
CA ARG A 222 -6.14 -4.83 -11.57
C ARG A 222 -6.23 -4.57 -10.06
N ALA A 223 -7.43 -4.74 -9.52
CA ALA A 223 -7.70 -4.64 -8.09
C ALA A 223 -8.15 -5.96 -7.47
N TYR A 224 -7.69 -6.23 -6.26
CA TYR A 224 -7.93 -7.48 -5.54
C TYR A 224 -8.43 -7.20 -4.14
N PHE A 225 -9.57 -7.80 -3.79
CA PHE A 225 -10.18 -7.67 -2.46
C PHE A 225 -10.37 -9.04 -1.81
N ASP A 226 -9.92 -9.17 -0.56
CA ASP A 226 -9.90 -10.42 0.20
C ASP A 226 -10.61 -10.19 1.55
N THR A 227 -11.87 -10.62 1.64
CA THR A 227 -12.76 -10.37 2.78
C THR A 227 -12.97 -11.66 3.60
N GLY A 228 -13.74 -11.56 4.70
CA GLY A 228 -13.98 -12.69 5.61
C GLY A 228 -13.20 -12.55 6.92
N GLY A 229 -12.98 -11.30 7.34
CA GLY A 229 -12.40 -10.98 8.62
C GLY A 229 -13.21 -11.50 9.81
N PRO A 230 -12.67 -11.44 11.04
CA PRO A 230 -13.37 -11.81 12.25
C PRO A 230 -14.44 -10.78 12.67
N HIS A 231 -14.45 -9.58 12.08
CA HIS A 231 -15.39 -8.50 12.42
C HIS A 231 -16.03 -7.90 11.18
N GLU A 232 -17.37 -7.89 11.14
CA GLU A 232 -18.18 -7.33 10.04
C GLU A 232 -17.80 -5.87 9.72
N LEU A 233 -17.39 -5.10 10.73
CA LEU A 233 -17.04 -3.69 10.54
C LEU A 233 -15.92 -3.47 9.51
N GLY A 234 -14.83 -4.26 9.53
CA GLY A 234 -13.78 -4.05 8.51
C GLY A 234 -14.05 -4.77 7.21
N ASP A 235 -14.85 -5.84 7.18
CA ASP A 235 -15.38 -6.34 5.91
C ASP A 235 -16.18 -5.23 5.21
N ARG A 236 -17.04 -4.50 5.95
CA ARG A 236 -17.75 -3.32 5.41
C ARG A 236 -16.81 -2.23 4.90
N TRP A 237 -15.65 -2.01 5.53
CA TRP A 237 -14.67 -1.03 5.06
C TRP A 237 -14.01 -1.47 3.75
N ILE A 238 -13.56 -2.72 3.66
CA ILE A 238 -12.96 -3.28 2.44
C ILE A 238 -13.99 -3.31 1.31
N ASP A 239 -15.23 -3.69 1.61
CA ASP A 239 -16.35 -3.68 0.66
C ASP A 239 -16.69 -2.29 0.13
N THR A 240 -16.58 -1.27 0.98
CA THR A 240 -16.83 0.12 0.57
C THR A 240 -15.69 0.62 -0.32
N ALA A 241 -14.44 0.31 0.02
CA ALA A 241 -13.28 0.60 -0.84
C ALA A 241 -13.41 -0.10 -2.21
N ARG A 242 -13.83 -1.37 -2.21
CA ARG A 242 -14.15 -2.16 -3.41
C ARG A 242 -15.15 -1.45 -4.31
N LYS A 243 -16.27 -0.98 -3.76
CA LYS A 243 -17.30 -0.26 -4.52
C LYS A 243 -16.75 0.98 -5.23
N TYR A 244 -15.93 1.78 -4.53
CA TYR A 244 -15.31 2.96 -5.15
C TYR A 244 -14.38 2.62 -6.31
N VAL A 245 -13.63 1.51 -6.21
CA VAL A 245 -12.71 1.08 -7.26
C VAL A 245 -13.46 0.52 -8.47
N VAL A 246 -14.55 -0.22 -8.24
CA VAL A 246 -15.46 -0.69 -9.30
C VAL A 246 -16.16 0.48 -10.00
N GLU A 247 -16.61 1.50 -9.26
CA GLU A 247 -17.15 2.76 -9.84
C GLU A 247 -16.14 3.52 -10.71
N LYS A 248 -14.85 3.21 -10.58
CA LYS A 248 -13.77 3.75 -11.43
C LYS A 248 -13.33 2.78 -12.51
N TYR A 249 -14.11 1.73 -12.76
CA TYR A 249 -14.00 0.77 -13.85
C TYR A 249 -12.77 -0.14 -13.82
N TYR A 250 -12.04 -0.20 -12.70
CA TYR A 250 -10.93 -1.14 -12.59
C TYR A 250 -11.42 -2.58 -12.74
N ASP A 251 -10.65 -3.43 -13.41
CA ASP A 251 -10.91 -4.86 -13.43
C ASP A 251 -10.58 -5.46 -12.06
N THR A 252 -11.51 -6.24 -11.50
CA THR A 252 -11.46 -6.65 -10.09
C THR A 252 -11.70 -8.15 -9.89
N ASP A 253 -10.97 -8.77 -8.96
CA ASP A 253 -11.28 -10.10 -8.41
C ASP A 253 -11.59 -9.98 -6.91
N PHE A 254 -12.54 -10.79 -6.42
CA PHE A 254 -12.98 -10.84 -5.02
C PHE A 254 -12.83 -12.25 -4.45
N GLU A 255 -12.28 -12.38 -3.26
CA GLU A 255 -12.24 -13.62 -2.47
C GLU A 255 -13.01 -13.40 -1.17
N ASP A 256 -14.27 -13.84 -1.17
CA ASP A 256 -15.21 -13.62 -0.07
C ASP A 256 -15.42 -14.90 0.77
N THR A 257 -14.64 -15.96 0.52
CA THR A 257 -14.78 -17.27 1.20
C THR A 257 -13.79 -17.47 2.34
N LYS A 258 -12.93 -16.47 2.62
CA LYS A 258 -11.83 -16.55 3.60
C LYS A 258 -10.76 -17.60 3.27
N ARG A 259 -10.78 -18.14 2.05
CA ARG A 259 -9.70 -18.98 1.56
C ARG A 259 -8.51 -18.09 1.24
N LYS A 260 -7.33 -18.44 1.76
CA LYS A 260 -6.10 -17.73 1.41
C LYS A 260 -5.87 -17.75 -0.10
N LEU A 261 -5.69 -16.55 -0.66
CA LEU A 261 -5.18 -16.38 -2.02
C LEU A 261 -3.80 -17.05 -2.16
N ASP A 262 -3.62 -17.82 -3.23
CA ASP A 262 -2.37 -18.52 -3.51
C ASP A 262 -2.06 -18.56 -5.01
N ALA A 263 -1.11 -19.42 -5.40
CA ALA A 263 -0.67 -19.54 -6.79
C ALA A 263 -1.76 -20.01 -7.78
N ARG A 264 -2.90 -20.50 -7.28
CA ARG A 264 -4.05 -20.91 -8.09
C ARG A 264 -4.92 -19.75 -8.53
N ASP A 265 -4.73 -18.59 -7.90
CA ASP A 265 -5.50 -17.39 -8.16
C ASP A 265 -4.87 -16.54 -9.24
N ARG A 266 -5.71 -15.98 -10.11
CA ARG A 266 -5.27 -15.00 -11.09
C ARG A 266 -4.87 -13.75 -10.33
N PHE A 267 -3.60 -13.37 -10.42
CA PHE A 267 -3.06 -12.24 -9.64
C PHE A 267 -2.00 -11.48 -10.47
N ASP A 268 -2.41 -11.03 -11.66
CA ASP A 268 -1.62 -10.28 -12.63
C ASP A 268 -1.81 -8.76 -12.45
N ALA A 269 -0.70 -8.00 -12.53
CA ALA A 269 -0.68 -6.55 -12.38
C ALA A 269 -1.49 -6.00 -11.18
N PRO A 270 -1.18 -6.37 -9.93
CA PRO A 270 -1.90 -5.92 -8.74
C PRO A 270 -1.64 -4.45 -8.44
N ALA A 271 -2.43 -3.57 -9.07
CA ALA A 271 -2.40 -2.12 -8.83
C ALA A 271 -3.00 -1.77 -7.46
N ILE A 272 -4.03 -2.51 -7.03
CA ILE A 272 -4.67 -2.31 -5.73
C ILE A 272 -4.89 -3.67 -5.08
N TYR A 273 -4.42 -3.82 -3.84
CA TYR A 273 -4.75 -4.97 -3.00
C TYR A 273 -5.28 -4.50 -1.65
N MET A 274 -6.41 -5.05 -1.21
CA MET A 274 -6.95 -4.85 0.13
C MET A 274 -7.49 -6.16 0.71
N GLY A 275 -6.88 -6.64 1.78
CA GLY A 275 -7.30 -7.85 2.49
C GLY A 275 -7.42 -7.69 4.00
N TRP A 276 -7.85 -8.73 4.69
CA TRP A 276 -7.85 -8.82 6.16
C TRP A 276 -7.37 -10.23 6.58
N TYR A 277 -7.10 -10.46 7.87
CA TYR A 277 -7.15 -11.72 8.68
C TYR A 277 -5.84 -12.42 8.87
N SER A 278 -4.91 -12.32 7.94
CA SER A 278 -3.63 -13.01 8.09
C SER A 278 -2.63 -12.16 8.88
N PRO A 279 -1.92 -12.74 9.85
CA PRO A 279 -0.95 -12.00 10.65
C PRO A 279 0.34 -11.63 9.92
N SER A 280 0.61 -12.29 8.80
CA SER A 280 1.79 -12.08 7.95
C SER A 280 1.44 -12.32 6.48
N ALA A 281 2.18 -11.67 5.59
CA ALA A 281 2.14 -11.91 4.16
C ALA A 281 2.37 -13.40 3.84
N TYR A 282 1.76 -13.85 2.75
CA TYR A 282 1.81 -15.23 2.28
C TYR A 282 1.72 -15.26 0.75
N GLY A 283 1.95 -16.44 0.16
CA GLY A 283 1.63 -16.71 -1.24
C GLY A 283 2.20 -15.63 -2.19
N PRO A 284 1.36 -14.94 -2.99
CA PRO A 284 1.81 -13.94 -3.95
C PRO A 284 2.69 -12.83 -3.37
N TRP A 285 2.48 -12.42 -2.12
CA TRP A 285 3.19 -11.29 -1.49
C TRP A 285 4.58 -11.64 -0.95
N LEU A 286 4.99 -12.91 -1.02
CA LEU A 286 6.34 -13.35 -0.66
C LEU A 286 7.21 -13.70 -1.88
N ASN A 287 6.70 -13.49 -3.09
CA ASN A 287 7.41 -13.77 -4.32
C ASN A 287 8.03 -12.49 -4.88
N SER A 288 9.31 -12.26 -4.58
CA SER A 288 10.08 -11.09 -5.04
C SER A 288 10.34 -11.07 -6.55
N ASN A 289 10.07 -12.17 -7.27
CA ASN A 289 10.19 -12.24 -8.73
C ASN A 289 8.90 -11.81 -9.46
N ARG A 290 7.84 -11.39 -8.73
CA ARG A 290 6.63 -10.84 -9.35
C ARG A 290 6.80 -9.37 -9.67
N ASN A 291 6.25 -8.97 -10.80
CA ASN A 291 6.11 -7.58 -11.21
C ASN A 291 4.86 -6.96 -10.55
N VAL A 292 5.07 -5.85 -9.85
CA VAL A 292 3.99 -5.03 -9.27
C VAL A 292 3.95 -3.72 -10.05
N PRO A 293 2.78 -3.30 -10.55
CA PRO A 293 2.68 -2.04 -11.28
C PRO A 293 3.25 -0.85 -10.51
N ALA A 294 3.85 0.09 -11.23
CA ALA A 294 4.28 1.34 -10.63
C ALA A 294 3.10 2.03 -9.92
N GLY A 295 3.35 2.48 -8.68
CA GLY A 295 2.34 3.14 -7.86
C GLY A 295 1.39 2.21 -7.10
N SER A 296 1.56 0.89 -7.17
CA SER A 296 0.63 -0.03 -6.52
C SER A 296 0.36 0.26 -5.05
N ILE A 297 -0.89 0.06 -4.65
CA ILE A 297 -1.40 0.29 -3.29
C ILE A 297 -1.72 -1.06 -2.66
N GLY A 298 -1.13 -1.34 -1.50
CA GLY A 298 -1.30 -2.61 -0.79
C GLY A 298 -1.74 -2.38 0.64
N PHE A 299 -2.76 -3.10 1.09
CA PHE A 299 -3.24 -3.02 2.45
C PHE A 299 -3.72 -4.38 2.94
N HIS A 300 -3.36 -4.73 4.17
CA HIS A 300 -3.91 -5.89 4.84
C HIS A 300 -4.24 -5.56 6.29
N LEU A 301 -5.52 -5.63 6.61
CA LEU A 301 -6.05 -5.29 7.93
C LEU A 301 -5.68 -6.38 8.94
N HIS A 302 -4.71 -6.04 9.78
CA HIS A 302 -4.29 -6.85 10.92
C HIS A 302 -3.63 -5.95 11.99
N SER A 303 -3.86 -6.26 13.27
CA SER A 303 -3.39 -5.47 14.41
C SER A 303 -1.87 -5.33 14.51
N PHE A 304 -1.12 -6.30 13.98
CA PHE A 304 0.35 -6.33 14.10
C PHE A 304 1.07 -6.24 12.74
N SER A 305 0.38 -5.72 11.72
CA SER A 305 0.83 -5.66 10.32
C SER A 305 2.15 -4.90 10.11
N ALA A 306 2.52 -4.01 11.04
CA ALA A 306 3.73 -3.21 11.00
C ALA A 306 4.61 -3.41 12.26
N THR A 307 4.55 -4.56 12.93
CA THR A 307 5.47 -4.81 14.08
C THR A 307 6.95 -4.86 13.68
N THR A 308 7.25 -4.99 12.40
CA THR A 308 8.56 -4.75 11.77
C THR A 308 8.34 -4.36 10.31
N VAL A 309 9.20 -3.50 9.78
CA VAL A 309 9.29 -3.13 8.36
C VAL A 309 10.63 -3.54 7.76
N ARG A 310 11.51 -4.19 8.55
CA ARG A 310 12.84 -4.65 8.14
C ARG A 310 12.85 -6.02 7.47
N SER A 311 11.75 -6.77 7.57
CA SER A 311 11.65 -8.10 6.99
C SER A 311 10.88 -8.07 5.67
N ASP A 312 11.40 -8.76 4.67
CA ASP A 312 10.76 -9.08 3.40
C ASP A 312 9.75 -10.24 3.50
N LYS A 313 9.65 -10.90 4.68
CA LYS A 313 8.84 -12.12 4.87
C LYS A 313 7.88 -12.08 6.05
N LYS A 314 8.14 -11.25 7.06
CA LYS A 314 7.31 -11.16 8.27
C LYS A 314 6.33 -10.00 8.16
N ARG A 315 5.12 -10.18 8.67
CA ARG A 315 4.06 -9.15 8.70
C ARG A 315 3.71 -8.69 7.28
N TRP A 316 3.25 -7.46 7.10
CA TRP A 316 2.69 -7.01 5.81
C TRP A 316 3.45 -5.87 5.18
N LEU A 317 3.83 -4.83 5.94
CA LEU A 317 4.37 -3.62 5.35
C LEU A 317 5.72 -3.88 4.66
N GLY A 318 6.67 -4.54 5.33
CA GLY A 318 7.96 -4.88 4.75
C GLY A 318 7.87 -5.70 3.45
N PRO A 319 7.14 -6.84 3.44
CA PRO A 319 6.95 -7.65 2.22
C PRO A 319 6.29 -6.87 1.06
N LEU A 320 5.27 -6.04 1.35
CA LEU A 320 4.62 -5.22 0.31
C LEU A 320 5.61 -4.25 -0.32
N ILE A 321 6.41 -3.55 0.49
CA ILE A 321 7.43 -2.63 -0.04
C ILE A 321 8.51 -3.36 -0.81
N GLU A 322 8.99 -4.51 -0.33
CA GLU A 322 9.98 -5.31 -1.05
C GLU A 322 9.47 -5.80 -2.40
N GLN A 323 8.16 -6.07 -2.50
CA GLN A 323 7.52 -6.48 -3.76
C GLN A 323 7.35 -5.31 -4.76
N GLY A 324 7.44 -4.06 -4.31
CA GLY A 324 7.30 -2.87 -5.16
C GLY A 324 6.00 -2.07 -4.96
N TYR A 325 5.19 -2.40 -3.96
CA TYR A 325 4.07 -1.52 -3.60
C TYR A 325 4.59 -0.16 -3.13
N CYS A 326 3.94 0.91 -3.58
CA CYS A 326 4.36 2.27 -3.31
C CYS A 326 3.63 2.92 -2.13
N ALA A 327 2.50 2.33 -1.70
CA ALA A 327 1.70 2.82 -0.59
C ALA A 327 1.12 1.67 0.22
N THR A 328 1.33 1.70 1.54
CA THR A 328 0.75 0.76 2.52
C THR A 328 0.66 1.42 3.90
N PHE A 329 -0.18 0.88 4.78
CA PHE A 329 -0.29 1.34 6.16
C PHE A 329 -0.70 0.20 7.09
N GLY A 330 -0.39 0.35 8.38
CA GLY A 330 -0.55 -0.71 9.36
C GLY A 330 -0.32 -0.25 10.78
N ASN A 331 -0.09 -1.21 11.68
CA ASN A 331 0.00 -0.93 13.11
C ASN A 331 1.19 -1.64 13.78
N VAL A 332 1.91 -0.89 14.62
CA VAL A 332 3.16 -1.33 15.27
C VAL A 332 2.93 -2.13 16.57
N TYR A 333 1.72 -2.01 17.13
CA TYR A 333 1.15 -2.71 18.29
C TYR A 333 -0.37 -2.86 18.09
N GLU A 334 -1.07 -3.52 19.02
CA GLU A 334 -2.53 -3.70 18.98
C GLU A 334 -3.27 -2.36 18.97
N PRO A 335 -3.98 -2.00 17.89
CA PRO A 335 -4.64 -0.72 17.76
C PRO A 335 -6.09 -0.72 18.27
N TYR A 336 -6.76 -1.88 18.35
CA TYR A 336 -8.22 -1.99 18.25
C TYR A 336 -8.76 -1.50 16.90
N LEU A 337 -9.68 -2.27 16.31
CA LEU A 337 -10.18 -2.06 14.95
C LEU A 337 -10.58 -0.61 14.66
N GLU A 338 -11.39 -0.02 15.54
CA GLU A 338 -11.99 1.31 15.36
C GLU A 338 -10.96 2.46 15.41
N LEU A 339 -9.76 2.20 15.92
CA LEU A 339 -8.67 3.19 16.00
C LEU A 339 -7.62 3.00 14.90
N THR A 340 -7.84 2.04 13.98
CA THR A 340 -6.98 1.84 12.80
C THR A 340 -7.30 2.79 11.65
N HIS A 341 -6.37 2.91 10.71
CA HIS A 341 -6.63 3.53 9.40
C HIS A 341 -7.87 2.93 8.74
N ARG A 342 -8.71 3.79 8.17
CA ARG A 342 -9.94 3.42 7.47
C ARG A 342 -9.69 3.24 5.96
N PRO A 343 -9.63 2.00 5.41
CA PRO A 343 -9.26 1.78 4.01
C PRO A 343 -10.30 2.34 3.02
N ASP A 344 -11.58 2.35 3.40
CA ASP A 344 -12.67 2.99 2.65
C ASP A 344 -12.46 4.50 2.51
N LEU A 345 -12.14 5.17 3.62
CA LEU A 345 -11.88 6.60 3.66
C LEU A 345 -10.59 6.97 2.90
N PHE A 346 -9.56 6.12 3.02
CA PHE A 346 -8.32 6.25 2.26
C PHE A 346 -8.55 6.21 0.76
N MET A 347 -9.23 5.17 0.26
CA MET A 347 -9.54 5.05 -1.18
C MET A 347 -10.45 6.17 -1.67
N LYS A 348 -11.43 6.59 -0.87
CA LYS A 348 -12.29 7.73 -1.20
C LYS A 348 -11.48 9.00 -1.48
N MET A 349 -10.45 9.29 -0.68
CA MET A 349 -9.60 10.47 -0.85
C MET A 349 -8.70 10.35 -2.07
N LEU A 350 -8.01 9.22 -2.21
CA LEU A 350 -7.12 9.02 -3.36
C LEU A 350 -7.87 9.10 -4.70
N LEU A 351 -9.05 8.48 -4.81
CA LEU A 351 -9.86 8.50 -6.04
C LEU A 351 -10.45 9.88 -6.36
N LYS A 352 -10.43 10.81 -5.41
CA LYS A 352 -10.76 12.23 -5.62
C LYS A 352 -9.56 13.07 -6.07
N GLY A 353 -8.37 12.48 -6.17
CA GLY A 353 -7.14 13.16 -6.59
C GLY A 353 -6.28 13.69 -5.44
N SER A 354 -6.64 13.41 -4.19
CA SER A 354 -5.81 13.76 -3.04
C SER A 354 -4.48 13.00 -3.04
N SER A 355 -3.49 13.56 -2.34
CA SER A 355 -2.22 12.89 -2.09
C SER A 355 -2.35 11.73 -1.10
N PHE A 356 -1.36 10.84 -1.08
CA PHE A 356 -1.21 9.83 -0.04
C PHE A 356 -1.24 10.45 1.37
N GLY A 357 -0.45 11.50 1.61
CA GLY A 357 -0.39 12.15 2.93
C GLY A 357 -1.70 12.82 3.35
N GLU A 358 -2.48 13.38 2.41
CA GLU A 358 -3.84 13.87 2.66
C GLU A 358 -4.80 12.73 3.00
N ALA A 359 -4.74 11.63 2.25
CA ALA A 359 -5.57 10.46 2.47
C ALA A 359 -5.29 9.81 3.82
N ILE A 360 -4.03 9.70 4.24
CA ILE A 360 -3.63 9.20 5.56
C ILE A 360 -4.17 10.12 6.67
N ALA A 361 -3.94 11.43 6.56
CA ALA A 361 -4.47 12.38 7.55
C ALA A 361 -6.00 12.27 7.69
N TYR A 362 -6.71 12.09 6.57
CA TYR A 362 -8.16 11.95 6.56
C TYR A 362 -8.66 10.61 7.14
N CYS A 363 -7.93 9.51 6.95
CA CYS A 363 -8.39 8.16 7.27
C CYS A 363 -7.93 7.62 8.64
N THR A 364 -6.99 8.29 9.32
CA THR A 364 -6.48 7.87 10.63
C THR A 364 -7.32 8.48 11.77
N PRO A 365 -7.99 7.69 12.62
CA PRO A 365 -8.82 8.24 13.70
C PRO A 365 -8.02 8.86 14.84
N ARG A 366 -6.85 8.29 15.16
CA ARG A 366 -6.05 8.60 16.35
C ARG A 366 -4.57 8.76 16.07
N TRP A 367 -3.95 9.73 16.75
CA TRP A 367 -2.51 9.92 16.88
C TRP A 367 -2.03 9.54 18.28
N SER A 368 -0.72 9.58 18.53
CA SER A 368 -0.12 9.00 19.75
C SER A 368 -0.65 7.57 19.98
N TRP A 369 -0.62 6.78 18.90
CA TRP A 369 -1.18 5.43 18.90
C TRP A 369 -0.40 4.56 17.91
N MET A 370 -0.97 3.43 17.51
CA MET A 370 -0.19 2.35 16.88
C MET A 370 0.00 2.53 15.36
N ALA A 371 -0.64 3.51 14.74
CA ALA A 371 -0.79 3.60 13.30
C ALA A 371 0.46 4.15 12.60
N VAL A 372 0.94 3.47 11.56
CA VAL A 372 2.03 3.95 10.66
C VAL A 372 1.62 3.84 9.20
N ALA A 373 2.14 4.73 8.36
CA ALA A 373 1.85 4.78 6.93
C ALA A 373 3.14 4.94 6.12
N ILE A 374 3.40 3.99 5.23
CA ILE A 374 4.57 3.98 4.34
C ILE A 374 4.14 4.37 2.93
N GLY A 375 4.72 5.45 2.43
CA GLY A 375 4.45 5.98 1.09
C GLY A 375 4.99 7.39 0.96
N ASP A 376 5.17 7.84 -0.27
CA ASP A 376 5.51 9.24 -0.54
C ASP A 376 4.28 10.12 -0.25
N PRO A 377 4.32 11.08 0.69
CA PRO A 377 3.16 11.90 1.04
C PRO A 377 2.64 12.75 -0.13
N LEU A 378 3.45 13.02 -1.16
CA LEU A 378 3.05 13.77 -2.35
C LEU A 378 2.37 12.90 -3.40
N TYR A 379 2.46 11.56 -3.28
CA TYR A 379 1.98 10.59 -4.24
C TYR A 379 0.49 10.78 -4.59
N ARG A 380 0.19 10.99 -5.89
CA ARG A 380 -1.18 11.13 -6.44
C ARG A 380 -1.49 10.08 -7.53
N PRO A 381 -1.88 8.84 -7.15
CA PRO A 381 -2.13 7.73 -8.10
C PRO A 381 -3.17 8.03 -9.18
N PHE A 382 -4.14 8.89 -8.87
CA PHE A 382 -5.32 9.14 -9.68
C PHE A 382 -5.36 10.56 -10.25
N SER A 383 -4.22 11.25 -10.30
CA SER A 383 -4.09 12.56 -10.94
C SER A 383 -4.31 12.50 -12.46
N ILE A 384 -4.00 11.36 -13.08
CA ILE A 384 -4.29 11.06 -14.48
C ILE A 384 -5.57 10.23 -14.56
N ASN A 385 -6.62 10.81 -15.13
CA ASN A 385 -7.91 10.15 -15.34
C ASN A 385 -7.85 9.16 -16.53
N LEU A 386 -8.89 8.34 -16.69
CA LEU A 386 -8.94 7.30 -17.71
C LEU A 386 -8.76 7.85 -19.13
N ASP A 387 -9.42 8.96 -19.48
CA ASP A 387 -9.30 9.57 -20.82
C ASP A 387 -7.84 9.89 -21.15
N LYS A 388 -7.12 10.55 -20.23
CA LYS A 388 -5.69 10.82 -20.41
C LYS A 388 -4.83 9.56 -20.41
N GLN A 389 -5.20 8.53 -19.65
CA GLN A 389 -4.47 7.26 -19.69
C GLN A 389 -4.58 6.60 -21.07
N LEU A 390 -5.73 6.72 -21.75
CA LEU A 390 -5.94 6.21 -23.11
C LEU A 390 -5.05 6.91 -24.13
N ASP A 391 -4.85 8.23 -23.98
CA ASP A 391 -3.90 9.01 -24.80
C ASP A 391 -2.43 8.60 -24.56
N LEU A 392 -2.14 7.95 -23.43
CA LEU A 392 -0.80 7.54 -22.99
C LEU A 392 -0.55 6.02 -23.14
N ILE A 393 -1.35 5.33 -23.97
CA ILE A 393 -1.07 3.94 -24.36
C ILE A 393 0.22 3.91 -25.17
N ASP A 394 1.14 3.03 -24.78
CA ASP A 394 2.54 3.07 -25.20
C ASP A 394 3.14 1.70 -25.52
N GLY A 395 2.34 0.64 -25.64
CA GLY A 395 2.87 -0.71 -25.90
C GLY A 395 3.32 -1.49 -24.66
N THR A 396 3.25 -0.88 -23.47
CA THR A 396 3.66 -1.54 -22.21
C THR A 396 2.57 -2.48 -21.70
N GLN A 397 2.95 -3.45 -20.85
CA GLN A 397 2.00 -4.34 -20.16
C GLN A 397 0.89 -3.56 -19.43
N GLY A 398 1.19 -2.35 -18.92
CA GLY A 398 0.21 -1.47 -18.28
C GLY A 398 -0.90 -0.99 -19.23
N SER A 399 -0.60 -0.83 -20.52
CA SER A 399 -1.56 -0.37 -21.54
C SER A 399 -2.74 -1.32 -21.71
N ALA A 400 -2.51 -2.63 -21.68
CA ALA A 400 -3.58 -3.62 -21.75
C ALA A 400 -4.60 -3.45 -20.61
N TYR A 401 -4.17 -3.04 -19.43
CA TYR A 401 -5.06 -2.80 -18.28
C TYR A 401 -5.81 -1.47 -18.36
N VAL A 402 -5.26 -0.46 -19.03
CA VAL A 402 -6.00 0.77 -19.38
C VAL A 402 -7.12 0.44 -20.37
N VAL A 403 -6.82 -0.36 -21.40
CA VAL A 403 -7.82 -0.84 -22.36
C VAL A 403 -8.92 -1.63 -21.66
N LEU A 404 -8.58 -2.55 -20.77
CA LEU A 404 -9.58 -3.27 -19.96
C LEU A 404 -10.47 -2.35 -19.14
N ARG A 405 -9.88 -1.33 -18.52
CA ARG A 405 -10.62 -0.37 -17.71
C ARG A 405 -11.62 0.42 -18.55
N GLU A 406 -11.23 0.81 -19.76
CA GLU A 406 -12.14 1.43 -20.72
C GLU A 406 -13.23 0.47 -21.20
N LEU A 407 -12.90 -0.81 -21.42
CA LEU A 407 -13.92 -1.82 -21.74
C LEU A 407 -14.98 -1.93 -20.65
N ARG A 408 -14.59 -1.91 -19.37
CA ARG A 408 -15.53 -1.91 -18.25
C ARG A 408 -16.40 -0.65 -18.22
N ARG A 409 -15.83 0.51 -18.57
CA ARG A 409 -16.60 1.75 -18.69
C ARG A 409 -17.63 1.66 -19.81
N LEU A 410 -17.23 1.21 -21.00
CA LEU A 410 -18.13 1.04 -22.15
C LEU A 410 -19.22 0.00 -21.91
N GLU A 411 -18.92 -1.12 -21.23
CA GLU A 411 -19.92 -2.11 -20.82
C GLU A 411 -20.94 -1.53 -19.82
N ASN A 412 -20.51 -0.62 -18.94
CA ASN A 412 -21.35 -0.06 -17.89
C ASN A 412 -22.17 1.16 -18.36
N GLU A 413 -21.59 2.05 -19.16
CA GLU A 413 -22.20 3.29 -19.63
C GLU A 413 -22.89 3.15 -21.00
N GLY A 414 -22.45 2.17 -21.81
CA GLY A 414 -22.87 1.98 -23.19
C GLY A 414 -23.52 0.63 -23.43
N SER A 415 -23.21 0.04 -24.59
CA SER A 415 -23.68 -1.29 -24.98
C SER A 415 -22.51 -2.24 -25.22
N VAL A 416 -22.79 -3.54 -25.17
CA VAL A 416 -21.79 -4.58 -25.43
C VAL A 416 -21.19 -4.43 -26.84
N GLU A 417 -21.97 -3.97 -27.82
CA GLU A 417 -21.50 -3.73 -29.19
C GLU A 417 -20.41 -2.65 -29.25
N VAL A 418 -20.58 -1.54 -28.54
CA VAL A 418 -19.59 -0.45 -28.48
C VAL A 418 -18.30 -0.93 -27.83
N ALA A 419 -18.41 -1.64 -26.69
CA ALA A 419 -17.25 -2.23 -26.02
C ALA A 419 -16.53 -3.24 -26.92
N LEU A 420 -17.28 -4.04 -27.67
CA LEU A 420 -16.75 -5.06 -28.56
C LEU A 420 -16.04 -4.45 -29.78
N ASP A 421 -16.56 -3.37 -30.36
CA ASP A 421 -15.89 -2.66 -31.45
C ASP A 421 -14.60 -1.95 -30.99
N PHE A 422 -14.62 -1.34 -29.81
CA PHE A 422 -13.41 -0.79 -29.19
C PHE A 422 -12.38 -1.89 -28.91
N ALA A 423 -12.78 -3.01 -28.30
CA ALA A 423 -11.90 -4.14 -28.00
C ALA A 423 -11.23 -4.71 -29.25
N LYS A 424 -11.97 -4.84 -30.37
CA LYS A 424 -11.42 -5.31 -31.65
C LYS A 424 -10.34 -4.39 -32.17
N ASP A 425 -10.59 -3.09 -32.21
CA ASP A 425 -9.63 -2.09 -32.69
C ASP A 425 -8.35 -2.13 -31.86
N GLN A 426 -8.47 -2.18 -30.53
CA GLN A 426 -7.32 -2.29 -29.64
C GLN A 426 -6.59 -3.62 -29.80
N PHE A 427 -7.30 -4.74 -29.98
CA PHE A 427 -6.69 -6.05 -30.17
C PHE A 427 -5.90 -6.14 -31.48
N ILE A 428 -6.35 -5.48 -32.55
CA ILE A 428 -5.61 -5.40 -33.81
C ILE A 428 -4.32 -4.61 -33.65
N LYS A 429 -4.35 -3.53 -32.86
CA LYS A 429 -3.20 -2.65 -32.63
C LYS A 429 -2.15 -3.32 -31.74
N GLU A 430 -2.59 -3.86 -30.61
CA GLU A 430 -1.71 -4.40 -29.57
C GLU A 430 -2.34 -5.63 -28.91
N PRO A 431 -2.16 -6.81 -29.53
CA PRO A 431 -2.76 -8.02 -29.02
C PRO A 431 -2.01 -8.52 -27.77
N SER A 432 -2.76 -8.81 -26.70
CA SER A 432 -2.24 -9.39 -25.46
C SER A 432 -3.12 -10.54 -24.97
N LEU A 433 -2.56 -11.43 -24.13
CA LEU A 433 -3.33 -12.55 -23.57
C LEU A 433 -4.53 -12.07 -22.75
N VAL A 434 -4.34 -10.99 -21.99
CA VAL A 434 -5.37 -10.36 -21.16
C VAL A 434 -6.51 -9.80 -22.03
N LEU A 435 -6.17 -9.05 -23.08
CA LEU A 435 -7.17 -8.49 -24.00
C LEU A 435 -7.87 -9.58 -24.80
N ALA A 436 -7.14 -10.62 -25.26
CA ALA A 436 -7.72 -11.78 -25.94
C ALA A 436 -8.79 -12.46 -25.07
N TYR A 437 -8.48 -12.69 -23.79
CA TYR A 437 -9.42 -13.30 -22.85
C TYR A 437 -10.66 -12.43 -22.66
N SER A 438 -10.51 -11.13 -22.45
CA SER A 438 -11.66 -10.23 -22.25
C SER A 438 -12.49 -10.01 -23.52
N LEU A 439 -11.87 -9.92 -24.69
CA LEU A 439 -12.59 -9.86 -25.97
C LEU A 439 -13.36 -11.17 -26.24
N ALA A 440 -12.79 -12.33 -25.92
CA ALA A 440 -13.51 -13.60 -26.03
C ALA A 440 -14.74 -13.65 -25.11
N GLN A 441 -14.65 -13.10 -23.89
CA GLN A 441 -15.80 -12.99 -22.98
C GLN A 441 -16.90 -12.09 -23.57
N LEU A 442 -16.53 -10.96 -24.20
CA LEU A 442 -17.49 -10.09 -24.90
C LEU A 442 -18.17 -10.82 -26.05
N TYR A 443 -17.42 -11.52 -26.89
CA TYR A 443 -18.00 -12.33 -27.97
C TYR A 443 -18.93 -13.42 -27.45
N GLN A 444 -18.59 -14.07 -26.32
CA GLN A 444 -19.48 -15.04 -25.69
C GLN A 444 -20.79 -14.40 -25.21
N LYS A 445 -20.74 -13.20 -24.61
CA LYS A 445 -21.94 -12.44 -24.23
C LYS A 445 -22.81 -12.12 -25.45
N SER A 446 -22.19 -11.76 -26.58
CA SER A 446 -22.87 -11.51 -27.86
C SER A 446 -23.24 -12.78 -28.64
N ARG A 447 -22.98 -13.98 -28.08
CA ARG A 447 -23.21 -15.29 -28.71
C ARG A 447 -22.42 -15.54 -30.01
N GLU A 448 -21.31 -14.83 -30.21
CA GLU A 448 -20.41 -14.95 -31.36
C GLU A 448 -19.25 -15.92 -31.05
N LEU A 449 -19.58 -17.18 -30.75
CA LEU A 449 -18.62 -18.17 -30.22
C LEU A 449 -17.44 -18.47 -31.15
N GLU A 450 -17.65 -18.44 -32.47
CA GLU A 450 -16.58 -18.62 -33.45
C GLU A 450 -15.53 -17.50 -33.35
N LYS A 451 -15.97 -16.24 -33.17
CA LYS A 451 -15.06 -15.11 -33.00
C LYS A 451 -14.35 -15.14 -31.66
N ALA A 452 -15.04 -15.59 -30.60
CA ALA A 452 -14.42 -15.85 -29.30
C ALA A 452 -13.28 -16.86 -29.45
N LEU A 453 -13.51 -17.95 -30.19
CA LEU A 453 -12.47 -18.93 -30.47
C LEU A 453 -11.31 -18.32 -31.24
N GLU A 454 -11.56 -17.57 -32.32
CA GLU A 454 -10.51 -16.97 -33.15
C GLU A 454 -9.54 -16.08 -32.36
N VAL A 455 -10.04 -15.19 -31.50
CA VAL A 455 -9.16 -14.30 -30.73
C VAL A 455 -8.31 -15.04 -29.70
N LEU A 456 -8.83 -16.11 -29.10
CA LEU A 456 -8.08 -16.94 -28.16
C LEU A 456 -6.96 -17.74 -28.85
N LYS A 457 -7.00 -17.93 -30.17
CA LYS A 457 -5.95 -18.65 -30.92
C LYS A 457 -4.59 -17.98 -30.84
N LEU A 458 -4.52 -16.70 -30.46
CA LEU A 458 -3.26 -15.99 -30.20
C LEU A 458 -2.34 -16.76 -29.24
N ILE A 459 -2.89 -17.50 -28.27
CA ILE A 459 -2.11 -18.26 -27.29
C ILE A 459 -1.17 -19.28 -27.94
N ARG A 460 -1.41 -19.69 -29.20
CA ARG A 460 -0.49 -20.55 -29.98
C ARG A 460 0.90 -19.97 -30.10
N TYR A 461 0.98 -18.64 -30.24
CA TYR A 461 2.24 -17.92 -30.43
C TYR A 461 2.98 -17.66 -29.11
N LEU A 462 2.37 -17.96 -27.97
CA LEU A 462 3.00 -17.86 -26.65
C LEU A 462 3.70 -19.18 -26.30
N ALA A 463 5.02 -19.14 -26.17
CA ALA A 463 5.83 -20.31 -25.83
C ALA A 463 5.98 -20.51 -24.32
N VAL A 464 6.05 -19.41 -23.56
CA VAL A 464 6.30 -19.39 -22.11
C VAL A 464 5.30 -18.44 -21.46
N PHE A 465 4.86 -18.79 -20.25
CA PHE A 465 3.99 -17.95 -19.42
C PHE A 465 4.74 -17.54 -18.16
N SER A 466 4.76 -16.23 -17.88
CA SER A 466 5.24 -15.72 -16.60
C SER A 466 4.41 -16.28 -15.44
N ILE A 467 4.92 -16.23 -14.20
CA ILE A 467 4.20 -16.73 -13.02
C ILE A 467 2.82 -16.08 -12.88
N GLU A 468 2.70 -14.79 -13.24
CA GLU A 468 1.45 -14.03 -13.18
C GLU A 468 0.43 -14.44 -14.25
N GLU A 469 0.90 -14.82 -15.43
CA GLU A 469 0.04 -15.18 -16.56
C GLU A 469 -0.46 -16.62 -16.51
N ARG A 470 0.18 -17.51 -15.74
CA ARG A 470 -0.15 -18.96 -15.76
C ARG A 470 -1.62 -19.26 -15.48
N VAL A 471 -2.22 -18.59 -14.50
CA VAL A 471 -3.65 -18.80 -14.18
C VAL A 471 -4.54 -18.18 -15.25
N LEU A 472 -4.15 -17.07 -15.86
CA LEU A 472 -4.87 -16.49 -17.00
C LEU A 472 -4.79 -17.41 -18.23
N ALA A 473 -3.61 -17.96 -18.53
CA ALA A 473 -3.40 -18.94 -19.59
C ALA A 473 -4.20 -20.22 -19.34
N GLN A 474 -4.32 -20.66 -18.09
CA GLN A 474 -5.24 -21.74 -17.71
C GLN A 474 -6.68 -21.37 -18.03
N LYS A 475 -7.16 -20.19 -17.62
CA LYS A 475 -8.51 -19.70 -17.94
C LYS A 475 -8.77 -19.64 -19.45
N VAL A 476 -7.77 -19.25 -20.25
CA VAL A 476 -7.85 -19.28 -21.72
C VAL A 476 -7.93 -20.70 -22.25
N ALA A 477 -7.12 -21.64 -21.73
CA ALA A 477 -7.19 -23.05 -22.11
C ALA A 477 -8.56 -23.67 -21.80
N ASP A 478 -9.10 -23.38 -20.62
CA ASP A 478 -10.44 -23.83 -20.22
C ASP A 478 -11.52 -23.27 -21.14
N PHE A 479 -11.41 -21.99 -21.52
CA PHE A 479 -12.35 -21.37 -22.44
C PHE A 479 -12.25 -21.97 -23.85
N LEU A 480 -11.04 -22.23 -24.34
CA LEU A 480 -10.82 -22.95 -25.59
C LEU A 480 -11.45 -24.34 -25.59
N TYR A 481 -11.33 -25.07 -24.48
CA TYR A 481 -11.97 -26.38 -24.32
C TYR A 481 -13.50 -26.27 -24.35
N GLN A 482 -14.09 -25.28 -23.67
CA GLN A 482 -15.53 -25.01 -23.74
C GLN A 482 -16.03 -24.68 -25.16
N LEU A 483 -15.18 -24.05 -25.98
CA LEU A 483 -15.46 -23.73 -27.38
C LEU A 483 -15.14 -24.88 -28.35
N GLY A 484 -14.78 -26.06 -27.84
CA GLY A 484 -14.51 -27.26 -28.65
C GLY A 484 -13.10 -27.34 -29.25
N ALA A 485 -12.21 -26.40 -28.94
CA ALA A 485 -10.82 -26.41 -29.40
C ALA A 485 -9.90 -27.22 -28.48
N SER A 486 -10.29 -28.47 -28.21
CA SER A 486 -9.68 -29.34 -27.20
C SER A 486 -8.18 -29.61 -27.43
N ASP A 487 -7.74 -29.77 -28.68
CA ASP A 487 -6.32 -30.01 -29.00
C ASP A 487 -5.44 -28.79 -28.67
N LEU A 488 -5.96 -27.59 -28.93
CA LEU A 488 -5.25 -26.37 -28.59
C LEU A 488 -5.21 -26.18 -27.08
N ALA A 489 -6.37 -26.34 -26.41
CA ALA A 489 -6.44 -26.29 -24.95
C ALA A 489 -5.44 -27.28 -24.32
N TYR A 490 -5.37 -28.50 -24.84
CA TYR A 490 -4.45 -29.54 -24.37
C TYR A 490 -2.99 -29.12 -24.55
N THR A 491 -2.64 -28.55 -25.71
CA THR A 491 -1.30 -28.02 -25.97
C THR A 491 -0.91 -26.94 -24.95
N VAL A 492 -1.84 -26.06 -24.57
CA VAL A 492 -1.60 -25.03 -23.54
C VAL A 492 -1.40 -25.67 -22.17
N TYR A 493 -2.23 -26.67 -21.80
CA TYR A 493 -2.07 -27.42 -20.56
C TYR A 493 -0.70 -28.11 -20.46
N VAL A 494 -0.23 -28.75 -21.54
CA VAL A 494 1.12 -29.34 -21.59
C VAL A 494 2.19 -28.28 -21.30
N LYS A 495 2.12 -27.11 -21.95
CA LYS A 495 3.07 -26.00 -21.70
C LYS A 495 3.02 -25.52 -20.25
N LEU A 496 1.81 -25.35 -19.69
CA LEU A 496 1.63 -24.89 -18.31
C LEU A 496 2.17 -25.89 -17.30
N ILE A 497 1.84 -27.18 -17.44
CA ILE A 497 2.29 -28.25 -16.54
C ILE A 497 3.81 -28.39 -16.56
N ASN A 498 4.42 -28.26 -17.74
CA ASN A 498 5.87 -28.38 -17.94
C ASN A 498 6.64 -27.08 -17.62
N SER A 499 5.96 -25.98 -17.32
CA SER A 499 6.61 -24.74 -16.90
C SER A 499 7.41 -24.93 -15.61
N GLN A 500 8.63 -24.42 -15.58
CA GLN A 500 9.49 -24.47 -14.39
C GLN A 500 8.87 -23.69 -13.22
N ASP A 501 9.23 -24.09 -12.01
CA ASP A 501 8.86 -23.40 -10.77
C ASP A 501 7.36 -23.22 -10.53
N ASN A 502 6.51 -24.12 -11.07
CA ASN A 502 5.11 -24.15 -10.67
C ASN A 502 5.00 -24.47 -9.17
N PRO A 503 4.38 -23.59 -8.36
CA PRO A 503 4.10 -23.91 -6.97
C PRO A 503 3.25 -25.19 -6.90
N LYS A 504 3.51 -26.02 -5.88
CA LYS A 504 2.89 -27.35 -5.73
C LYS A 504 1.36 -27.32 -5.92
N ALA A 505 0.67 -26.37 -5.29
CA ALA A 505 -0.78 -26.23 -5.38
C ALA A 505 -1.26 -25.92 -6.81
N LEU A 506 -0.59 -25.01 -7.53
CA LEU A 506 -0.90 -24.72 -8.93
C LEU A 506 -0.60 -25.93 -9.83
N LYS A 507 0.53 -26.62 -9.61
CA LYS A 507 0.89 -27.81 -10.40
C LYS A 507 -0.17 -28.91 -10.27
N VAL A 508 -0.67 -29.15 -9.05
CA VAL A 508 -1.75 -30.11 -8.81
C VAL A 508 -3.03 -29.68 -9.55
N GLN A 509 -3.46 -28.42 -9.42
CA GLN A 509 -4.64 -27.91 -10.14
C GLN A 509 -4.52 -28.07 -11.66
N LEU A 510 -3.37 -27.69 -12.22
CA LEU A 510 -3.12 -27.81 -13.67
C LEU A 510 -3.17 -29.26 -14.14
N LEU A 511 -2.59 -30.18 -13.37
CA LEU A 511 -2.62 -31.62 -13.69
C LEU A 511 -4.03 -32.18 -13.59
N GLU A 512 -4.80 -31.83 -12.55
CA GLU A 512 -6.17 -32.32 -12.38
C GLU A 512 -7.08 -31.92 -13.54
N SER A 513 -7.07 -30.63 -13.92
CA SER A 513 -7.81 -30.16 -15.09
C SER A 513 -7.25 -30.76 -16.40
N GLY A 514 -5.92 -30.87 -16.51
CA GLY A 514 -5.26 -31.47 -17.66
C GLY A 514 -5.64 -32.95 -17.87
N VAL A 515 -5.82 -33.73 -16.80
CA VAL A 515 -6.25 -35.14 -16.88
C VAL A 515 -7.65 -35.25 -17.49
N LEU A 516 -8.59 -34.40 -17.08
CA LEU A 516 -9.94 -34.39 -17.62
C LEU A 516 -9.92 -34.09 -19.13
N LEU A 517 -9.13 -33.09 -19.53
CA LEU A 517 -8.95 -32.70 -20.92
C LEU A 517 -8.28 -33.80 -21.75
N ALA A 518 -7.18 -34.38 -21.26
CA ALA A 518 -6.46 -35.45 -21.93
C ALA A 518 -7.35 -36.68 -22.18
N ARG A 519 -8.21 -37.04 -21.21
CA ARG A 519 -9.22 -38.10 -21.39
C ARG A 519 -10.24 -37.74 -22.47
N SER A 520 -10.72 -36.50 -22.46
CA SER A 520 -11.75 -36.05 -23.42
C SER A 520 -11.29 -36.13 -24.88
N ILE A 521 -9.98 -36.00 -25.15
CA ILE A 521 -9.39 -36.12 -26.49
C ILE A 521 -8.80 -37.50 -26.78
N GLY A 522 -9.02 -38.49 -25.90
CA GLY A 522 -8.54 -39.87 -26.10
C GLY A 522 -7.06 -40.10 -25.78
N ASN A 523 -6.34 -39.12 -25.21
CA ASN A 523 -4.95 -39.29 -24.77
C ASN A 523 -4.87 -39.94 -23.38
N LEU A 524 -5.24 -41.22 -23.32
CA LEU A 524 -5.34 -42.01 -22.09
C LEU A 524 -3.99 -42.26 -21.41
N GLU A 525 -2.91 -42.35 -22.20
CA GLU A 525 -1.55 -42.52 -21.68
C GLU A 525 -1.14 -41.28 -20.88
N GLN A 526 -1.21 -40.09 -21.49
CA GLN A 526 -0.85 -38.86 -20.79
C GLN A 526 -1.74 -38.61 -19.58
N ALA A 527 -3.05 -38.85 -19.70
CA ALA A 527 -3.98 -38.73 -18.59
C ALA A 527 -3.60 -39.65 -17.41
N SER A 528 -3.14 -40.87 -17.69
CA SER A 528 -2.68 -41.81 -16.66
C SER A 528 -1.38 -41.33 -16.01
N GLN A 529 -0.41 -40.87 -16.80
CA GLN A 529 0.84 -40.30 -16.29
C GLN A 529 0.60 -39.08 -15.39
N TRP A 530 -0.25 -38.14 -15.81
CA TRP A 530 -0.60 -36.97 -15.01
C TRP A 530 -1.39 -37.35 -13.76
N SER A 531 -2.30 -38.33 -13.82
CA SER A 531 -3.02 -38.83 -12.64
C SER A 531 -2.06 -39.41 -11.59
N LEU A 532 -1.04 -40.18 -12.03
CA LEU A 532 -0.01 -40.69 -11.14
C LEU A 532 0.79 -39.55 -10.49
N LEU A 533 1.16 -38.53 -11.27
CA LEU A 533 1.88 -37.37 -10.75
C LEU A 533 1.05 -36.57 -9.73
N VAL A 534 -0.26 -36.41 -9.95
CA VAL A 534 -1.16 -35.81 -8.95
C VAL A 534 -1.14 -36.58 -7.65
N ASN A 535 -1.26 -37.91 -7.71
CA ASN A 535 -1.24 -38.76 -6.52
C ASN A 535 0.09 -38.64 -5.77
N GLN A 536 1.22 -38.64 -6.49
CA GLN A 536 2.55 -38.43 -5.91
C GLN A 536 2.67 -37.07 -5.25
N LEU A 537 2.21 -35.99 -5.90
CA LEU A 537 2.26 -34.65 -5.34
C LEU A 537 1.33 -34.50 -4.13
N LYS A 538 0.19 -35.20 -4.07
CA LYS A 538 -0.72 -35.14 -2.92
C LYS A 538 -0.21 -35.89 -1.70
N LEU A 539 0.75 -36.80 -1.85
CA LEU A 539 1.38 -37.45 -0.70
C LEU A 539 2.10 -36.39 0.16
N PRO A 540 2.08 -36.55 1.50
CA PRO A 540 2.93 -35.78 2.38
C PRO A 540 4.39 -35.95 1.94
N ALA A 541 5.22 -34.91 2.09
CA ALA A 541 6.65 -35.11 1.97
C ALA A 541 7.04 -36.18 2.99
N THR A 542 7.69 -37.26 2.54
CA THR A 542 8.28 -38.24 3.44
C THR A 542 9.24 -37.48 4.35
N VAL A 543 8.90 -37.42 5.64
CA VAL A 543 9.85 -36.98 6.67
C VAL A 543 10.92 -38.05 6.69
N ASP A 544 12.07 -37.79 6.07
CA ASP A 544 13.28 -38.54 6.39
C ASP A 544 13.57 -38.24 7.86
N ASN A 545 13.16 -39.15 8.73
CA ASN A 545 13.72 -39.30 10.06
C ASN A 545 15.17 -39.79 9.89
N GLN A 546 16.07 -38.87 9.55
CA GLN A 546 17.49 -38.98 9.81
C GLN A 546 17.93 -37.67 10.45
N ASP A 547 17.64 -37.55 11.74
CA ASP A 547 18.57 -37.06 12.76
C ASP A 547 17.86 -37.12 14.12
N SER A 548 17.67 -38.35 14.60
CA SER A 548 17.76 -38.66 16.02
C SER A 548 19.21 -39.06 16.27
N ASP A 549 20.03 -38.11 16.71
CA ASP A 549 21.22 -38.26 17.58
C ASP A 549 22.20 -37.10 17.35
N GLN A 550 22.05 -36.01 18.12
CA GLN A 550 23.11 -35.35 18.94
C GLN A 550 22.65 -34.01 19.52
#